data_AF-A0A097ARH3-F1
#
_entry.id   AF-A0A097ARH3-F1
#
_cell.length_a   1.000
_cell.length_b   1.000
_cell.length_c   1.000
_cell.angle_alpha   90.00
_cell.angle_beta   90.00
_cell.angle_gamma   90.00
#
_symmetry.space_group_name_H-M   'P 1'
#
loop_
_entity.id
_entity.type
_entity.pdbx_description
1 polymer ?
#
loop_
_entity_poly.entity_id
_entity_poly.type
_entity_poly.pdbx_seq_one_letter_code
_entity_poly.pdbx_strand_id
1 'polypeptide(L)'
;MVGEMKMKKILFVITAVILIFALSYFYMHKTNKKVPESADLVYKGGGKGMAVVKILNVVGDSTISWDDAIHKAVEEAAKSIDNISGIEVVNQTANVKNGKIVEYKANLQIAYRVDKEI
;
A
#
# COMPACT_ATOMS: atom_id res chain seq x y z
N MET A 1 -48.33 19.61 -9.31
CA MET A 1 -47.88 18.88 -8.10
C MET A 1 -47.54 17.40 -8.37
N VAL A 2 -48.42 16.57 -8.95
CA VAL A 2 -48.16 15.13 -9.15
C VAL A 2 -47.01 14.82 -10.12
N GLY A 3 -46.85 15.57 -11.21
CA GLY A 3 -45.76 15.36 -12.18
C GLY A 3 -44.36 15.71 -11.64
N GLU A 4 -44.27 16.76 -10.83
CA GLU A 4 -43.02 17.18 -10.18
C GLU A 4 -42.54 16.14 -9.16
N MET A 5 -43.47 15.53 -8.42
CA MET A 5 -43.17 14.46 -7.47
C MET A 5 -42.72 13.17 -8.19
N LYS A 6 -43.22 12.89 -9.40
CA LYS A 6 -42.72 11.78 -10.23
C LYS A 6 -41.30 12.04 -10.75
N MET A 7 -41.00 13.25 -11.22
CA MET A 7 -39.67 13.68 -11.66
C MET A 7 -38.62 13.58 -10.54
N LYS A 8 -38.95 14.06 -9.34
CA LYS A 8 -38.04 13.99 -8.18
C LYS A 8 -37.71 12.55 -7.76
N LYS A 9 -38.68 11.64 -7.84
CA LYS A 9 -38.46 10.20 -7.58
C LYS A 9 -37.56 9.55 -8.64
N ILE A 10 -37.77 9.88 -9.92
CA ILE A 10 -36.92 9.38 -11.01
C ILE A 10 -35.48 9.90 -10.84
N LEU A 11 -35.32 11.20 -10.54
CA LEU A 11 -34.01 11.79 -10.30
C LEU A 11 -33.30 11.11 -9.12
N PHE A 12 -34.00 10.87 -8.01
CA PHE A 12 -33.45 10.16 -6.85
C PHE A 12 -32.96 8.75 -7.21
N VAL A 13 -33.74 7.99 -8.00
CA VAL A 13 -33.36 6.66 -8.46
C VAL A 13 -32.11 6.71 -9.35
N ILE A 14 -32.03 7.66 -10.29
CA ILE A 14 -30.87 7.85 -11.15
C ILE A 14 -29.62 8.19 -10.32
N THR A 15 -29.74 9.11 -9.37
CA THR A 15 -28.61 9.48 -8.50
C THR A 15 -28.16 8.29 -7.67
N ALA A 16 -29.08 7.51 -7.09
CA ALA A 16 -28.75 6.31 -6.33
C ALA A 16 -28.02 5.26 -7.18
N VAL A 17 -28.46 5.05 -8.43
CA VAL A 17 -27.82 4.12 -9.36
C VAL A 17 -26.41 4.59 -9.73
N ILE A 18 -26.21 5.87 -10.04
CA ILE A 18 -24.89 6.43 -10.33
C ILE A 18 -23.96 6.28 -9.12
N LEU A 19 -24.46 6.52 -7.91
CA LEU A 19 -23.67 6.38 -6.69
C LEU A 19 -23.24 4.92 -6.46
N ILE A 20 -24.13 3.96 -6.72
CA ILE A 20 -23.80 2.52 -6.66
C ILE A 20 -22.70 2.19 -7.67
N PHE A 21 -22.82 2.64 -8.92
CA PHE A 21 -21.79 2.41 -9.93
C PHE A 21 -20.45 3.07 -9.58
N ALA A 22 -20.47 4.30 -9.05
CA ALA A 22 -19.26 5.00 -8.62
C ALA A 22 -18.57 4.27 -7.45
N LEU A 23 -19.35 3.79 -6.47
CA LEU A 23 -18.85 3.00 -5.35
C LEU A 23 -18.29 1.65 -5.83
N SER A 24 -18.98 0.95 -6.73
CA SER A 24 -18.51 -0.32 -7.31
C SER A 24 -17.25 -0.15 -8.15
N TYR A 25 -17.16 0.91 -8.96
CA TYR A 25 -15.96 1.24 -9.73
C TYR A 25 -14.77 1.52 -8.81
N PHE A 26 -14.96 2.35 -7.78
CA PHE A 26 -13.93 2.65 -6.80
C PHE A 26 -13.47 1.40 -6.06
N TYR A 27 -14.41 0.54 -5.65
CA TYR A 27 -14.12 -0.73 -5.00
C TYR A 27 -13.27 -1.65 -5.90
N MET A 28 -13.65 -1.82 -7.17
CA MET A 28 -12.89 -2.61 -8.15
C MET A 28 -11.48 -2.07 -8.40
N HIS A 29 -11.31 -0.74 -8.47
CA HIS A 29 -10.00 -0.15 -8.74
C HIS A 29 -9.01 -0.36 -7.59
N LYS A 30 -9.49 -0.28 -6.34
CA LYS A 30 -8.67 -0.54 -5.14
C LYS A 30 -8.16 -1.98 -5.08
N THR A 31 -8.92 -2.94 -5.58
CA THR A 31 -8.58 -4.38 -5.51
C THR A 31 -7.70 -4.88 -6.64
N ASN A 32 -7.42 -4.07 -7.68
CA ASN A 32 -6.78 -4.53 -8.92
C ASN A 32 -5.32 -4.07 -9.13
N LYS A 33 -4.67 -3.50 -8.11
CA LYS A 33 -3.22 -3.25 -8.16
C LYS A 33 -2.49 -4.62 -8.16
N LYS A 34 -2.08 -5.09 -9.34
CA LYS A 34 -1.27 -6.32 -9.49
C LYS A 34 0.19 -6.13 -9.09
N VAL A 35 0.63 -4.88 -8.96
CA VAL A 35 1.98 -4.46 -8.61
C VAL A 35 1.91 -3.71 -7.28
N PRO A 36 2.73 -4.07 -6.26
CA PRO A 36 2.75 -3.35 -5.01
C PRO A 36 3.28 -1.92 -5.20
N GLU A 37 2.79 -0.98 -4.42
CA GLU A 37 3.12 0.44 -4.57
C GLU A 37 4.61 0.70 -4.34
N SER A 38 5.23 -0.11 -3.48
CA SER A 38 6.69 -0.11 -3.32
C SER A 38 7.44 -0.31 -4.65
N ALA A 39 6.90 -1.08 -5.60
CA ALA A 39 7.56 -1.33 -6.88
C ALA A 39 7.51 -0.11 -7.82
N ASP A 40 6.41 0.67 -7.80
CA ASP A 40 6.27 1.90 -8.58
C ASP A 40 7.26 2.97 -8.12
N LEU A 41 7.64 2.98 -6.84
CA LEU A 41 8.69 3.87 -6.31
C LEU A 41 10.06 3.59 -6.94
N VAL A 42 10.30 2.32 -7.30
CA VAL A 42 11.54 1.87 -7.97
C VAL A 42 11.45 2.04 -9.48
N TYR A 43 10.28 1.73 -10.06
CA TYR A 43 10.03 1.81 -11.48
C TYR A 43 9.72 3.26 -11.90
N LYS A 44 10.72 4.14 -11.84
CA LYS A 44 10.69 5.41 -12.59
C LYS A 44 10.99 5.11 -14.05
N GLY A 45 9.96 4.70 -14.79
CA GLY A 45 10.05 4.42 -16.22
C GLY A 45 10.69 5.58 -16.99
N GLY A 46 11.98 5.43 -17.33
CA GLY A 46 12.74 6.47 -18.02
C GLY A 46 14.14 6.05 -18.52
N GLY A 47 14.60 4.83 -18.22
CA GLY A 47 15.89 4.30 -18.69
C GLY A 47 15.75 3.38 -19.90
N LYS A 48 16.75 3.39 -20.80
CA LYS A 48 16.81 2.62 -22.06
C LYS A 48 16.86 1.08 -21.92
N GLY A 49 16.57 0.50 -20.75
CA GLY A 49 16.65 -0.94 -20.48
C GLY A 49 15.53 -1.45 -19.58
N MET A 50 15.22 -2.75 -19.68
CA MET A 50 14.21 -3.42 -18.85
C MET A 50 14.69 -3.47 -17.38
N ALA A 51 14.08 -2.67 -16.51
CA ALA A 51 14.34 -2.73 -15.07
C ALA A 51 13.52 -3.87 -14.44
N VAL A 52 14.20 -4.84 -13.80
CA VAL A 52 13.55 -5.87 -12.98
C VAL A 52 13.61 -5.44 -11.53
N VAL A 53 12.43 -5.25 -10.93
CA VAL A 53 12.27 -4.94 -9.51
C VAL A 53 11.85 -6.21 -8.79
N LYS A 54 12.54 -6.52 -7.69
CA LYS A 54 12.13 -7.58 -6.75
C LYS A 54 11.51 -6.95 -5.51
N ILE A 55 10.57 -7.67 -4.94
CA ILE A 55 9.89 -7.30 -3.70
C ILE A 55 10.22 -8.34 -2.64
N LEU A 56 10.78 -7.88 -1.53
CA LEU A 56 11.03 -8.67 -0.34
C LEU A 56 10.00 -8.29 0.73
N ASN A 57 9.28 -9.29 1.25
CA ASN A 57 8.38 -9.09 2.38
C ASN A 57 9.15 -9.35 3.68
N VAL A 58 9.16 -8.38 4.59
CA VAL A 58 9.82 -8.51 5.91
C VAL A 58 8.88 -8.04 7.02
N VAL A 59 9.19 -8.47 8.25
CA VAL A 59 8.58 -7.92 9.46
C VAL A 59 9.71 -7.40 10.34
N GLY A 60 9.70 -6.10 10.62
CA GLY A 60 10.55 -5.50 11.64
C GLY A 60 9.82 -5.41 12.96
N ASP A 61 10.56 -5.48 14.05
CA ASP A 61 10.04 -5.25 15.40
C ASP A 61 10.85 -4.23 16.18
N SER A 62 10.20 -3.63 17.16
CA SER A 62 10.83 -2.69 18.09
C SER A 62 10.03 -2.59 19.38
N THR A 63 10.72 -2.35 20.49
CA THR A 63 10.09 -1.99 21.77
C THR A 63 9.83 -0.48 21.89
N ILE A 64 10.24 0.33 20.91
CA ILE A 64 10.20 1.80 20.94
C ILE A 64 8.98 2.33 20.18
N SER A 65 8.87 2.03 18.89
CA SER A 65 7.78 2.53 18.03
C SER A 65 7.70 1.72 16.73
N TRP A 66 6.63 1.90 15.96
CA TRP A 66 6.57 1.36 14.59
C TRP A 66 7.61 2.00 13.66
N ASP A 67 7.93 3.28 13.86
CA ASP A 67 8.94 3.98 13.06
C ASP A 67 10.33 3.35 13.23
N ASP A 68 10.72 3.06 14.47
CA ASP A 68 11.97 2.35 14.77
C ASP A 68 11.95 0.91 14.21
N ALA A 69 10.81 0.21 14.28
CA ALA A 69 10.65 -1.11 13.67
C ALA A 69 10.82 -1.08 12.13
N ILE A 70 10.34 -0.02 11.47
CA ILE A 70 10.51 0.18 10.02
C ILE A 70 11.99 0.39 9.69
N HIS A 71 12.66 1.30 10.39
CA HIS A 71 14.08 1.59 10.19
C HIS A 71 14.95 0.34 10.38
N LYS A 72 14.73 -0.41 11.47
CA LYS A 72 15.45 -1.66 11.75
C LYS A 72 15.27 -2.71 10.67
N ALA A 73 14.04 -2.91 10.17
CA ALA A 73 13.80 -3.85 9.08
C ALA A 73 14.53 -3.46 7.79
N VAL A 74 14.57 -2.17 7.45
CA VAL A 74 15.29 -1.69 6.26
C VAL A 74 16.80 -1.86 6.43
N GLU A 75 17.34 -1.49 7.59
CA GLU A 75 18.76 -1.65 7.91
C GLU A 75 19.20 -3.12 7.89
N GLU A 76 18.40 -4.02 8.45
CA GLU A 76 18.70 -5.45 8.44
C GLU A 76 18.65 -6.02 7.02
N ALA A 77 17.64 -5.65 6.23
CA ALA A 77 17.53 -6.06 4.83
C ALA A 77 18.75 -5.57 4.02
N ALA A 78 19.17 -4.32 4.22
CA ALA A 78 20.29 -3.69 3.53
C ALA A 78 21.64 -4.38 3.76
N LYS A 79 21.76 -5.26 4.77
CA LYS A 79 22.97 -6.10 4.96
C LYS A 79 23.11 -7.20 3.91
N SER A 80 22.03 -7.57 3.23
CA SER A 80 21.97 -8.73 2.31
C SER A 80 21.49 -8.40 0.91
N ILE A 81 20.79 -7.28 0.74
CA ILE A 81 20.29 -6.80 -0.55
C ILE A 81 20.71 -5.35 -0.79
N ASP A 82 21.29 -5.10 -1.95
CA ASP A 82 21.66 -3.76 -2.40
C ASP A 82 20.50 -3.09 -3.16
N ASN A 83 20.64 -1.81 -3.45
CA ASN A 83 19.74 -1.06 -4.34
C ASN A 83 18.27 -1.00 -3.87
N ILE A 84 18.04 -1.02 -2.54
CA ILE A 84 16.74 -0.67 -1.95
C ILE A 84 16.40 0.76 -2.33
N SER A 85 15.23 0.97 -2.93
CA SER A 85 14.82 2.27 -3.48
C SER A 85 13.43 2.70 -3.01
N GLY A 86 12.66 1.79 -2.39
CA GLY A 86 11.38 2.13 -1.80
C GLY A 86 10.91 1.04 -0.85
N ILE A 87 10.06 1.44 0.09
CA ILE A 87 9.31 0.53 0.95
C ILE A 87 7.84 0.92 0.94
N GLU A 88 6.98 -0.08 1.17
CA GLU A 88 5.58 0.10 1.48
C GLU A 88 5.30 -0.54 2.84
N VAL A 89 4.68 0.22 3.75
CA VAL A 89 4.19 -0.31 5.02
C VAL A 89 2.85 -0.98 4.75
N VAL A 90 2.84 -2.31 4.73
CA VAL A 90 1.65 -3.10 4.44
C VAL A 90 0.73 -3.19 5.66
N ASN A 91 1.32 -3.35 6.84
CA ASN A 91 0.57 -3.47 8.09
C ASN A 91 1.42 -3.09 9.29
N GLN A 92 0.75 -2.67 10.36
CA GLN A 92 1.34 -2.36 11.66
C GLN A 92 0.55 -3.10 12.75
N THR A 93 1.26 -3.89 13.55
CA THR A 93 0.66 -4.63 14.67
C THR A 93 1.48 -4.41 15.94
N ALA A 94 0.94 -4.81 17.08
CA ALA A 94 1.63 -4.66 18.36
C ALA A 94 1.25 -5.78 19.34
N ASN A 95 2.23 -6.21 20.14
CA ASN A 95 1.95 -7.05 21.31
C ASN A 95 1.57 -6.15 22.49
N VAL A 96 0.51 -6.54 23.22
CA VAL A 96 0.02 -5.81 24.40
C VAL A 96 0.14 -6.69 25.63
N LYS A 97 0.68 -6.13 26.72
CA LYS A 97 0.75 -6.76 28.03
C LYS A 97 0.25 -5.79 29.09
N ASN A 98 -0.67 -6.25 29.94
CA ASN A 98 -1.25 -5.45 31.03
C ASN A 98 -1.82 -4.09 30.55
N GLY A 99 -2.50 -4.11 29.39
CA GLY A 99 -3.08 -2.90 28.78
C GLY A 99 -2.07 -1.92 28.19
N LYS A 100 -0.79 -2.28 28.08
CA LYS A 100 0.26 -1.45 27.46
C LYS A 100 0.90 -2.17 26.29
N ILE A 101 1.20 -1.42 25.23
CA ILE A 101 1.99 -1.95 24.11
C ILE A 101 3.41 -2.22 24.62
N VAL A 102 3.96 -3.39 24.31
CA VAL A 102 5.32 -3.81 24.70
C VAL A 102 6.25 -4.05 23.51
N GLU A 103 5.69 -4.24 22.32
CA GLU A 103 6.44 -4.49 21.09
C GLU A 103 5.58 -4.06 19.90
N TYR A 104 6.19 -3.32 18.98
CA TYR A 104 5.64 -2.82 17.74
C TYR A 104 6.20 -3.64 16.60
N LYS A 105 5.37 -3.99 15.62
CA LYS A 105 5.75 -4.78 14.44
C LYS A 105 5.30 -4.09 13.17
N ALA A 106 6.19 -3.95 12.21
CA ALA A 106 5.92 -3.36 10.91
C ALA A 106 6.14 -4.39 9.81
N ASN A 107 5.08 -4.72 9.07
CA ASN A 107 5.15 -5.57 7.90
C ASN A 107 5.45 -4.69 6.69
N LEU A 108 6.57 -4.95 6.01
CA LEU A 108 7.07 -4.14 4.91
C LEU A 108 7.15 -4.95 3.62
N GLN A 109 6.88 -4.26 2.52
CA GLN A 109 7.33 -4.64 1.19
C GLN A 109 8.50 -3.75 0.80
N ILE A 110 9.69 -4.35 0.69
CA ILE A 110 10.91 -3.67 0.29
C ILE A 110 11.14 -3.91 -1.19
N ALA A 111 11.23 -2.83 -1.95
CA ALA A 111 11.48 -2.88 -3.38
C ALA A 111 12.93 -2.51 -3.69
N TYR A 112 13.57 -3.36 -4.49
CA TYR A 112 14.97 -3.23 -4.87
C TYR A 112 15.21 -3.73 -6.29
N ARG A 113 16.19 -3.14 -6.98
CA ARG A 113 16.53 -3.53 -8.35
C ARG A 113 17.49 -4.71 -8.35
N VAL A 114 17.38 -5.57 -9.37
CA VAL A 114 18.23 -6.76 -9.52
C VAL A 114 19.57 -6.44 -10.20
N ASP A 115 19.63 -5.37 -10.98
CA ASP A 115 20.84 -4.96 -11.67
C ASP A 115 21.84 -4.33 -10.70
N LYS A 116 23.12 -4.58 -10.99
CA LYS A 116 24.26 -4.03 -10.23
C LYS A 116 24.79 -2.72 -10.81
N GLU A 117 24.27 -2.28 -11.94
CA GLU A 117 24.70 -1.05 -12.61
C GLU A 117 23.68 0.06 -12.35
N ILE A 118 24.14 1.12 -11.67
CA ILE A 118 23.50 2.44 -11.60
C ILE A 118 24.10 3.30 -12.70
#